data_AF-A0A2A3SZN4-F1
#
_entry.id   AF-A0A2A3SZN4-F1
#
_cell.length_a   1.000
_cell.length_b   1.000
_cell.length_c   1.000
_cell.angle_alpha   90.00
_cell.angle_beta   90.00
_cell.angle_gamma   90.00
#
_symmetry.space_group_name_H-M   'P 1'
#
loop_
_entity.id
_entity.type
_entity.pdbx_description
1 polymer ?
#
loop_
_entity_poly.entity_id
_entity_poly.type
_entity_poly.pdbx_seq_one_letter_code
_entity_poly.pdbx_strand_id
1 'polypeptide(L)'
;MVSDKRTACAGLLLLAALFLLVSATDDSEAETYTVDNLGGSDYTNITQAVDNASAGDTIRVAARTYYDAVDVDKRLIIVGGNFNVVLGDLYDCNNGDIVTQYRFDEEAGDTVYNS
;
A
#
# COMPACT_ATOMS: atom_id res chain seq x y z
N MET A 1 47.77 -7.53 -34.97
CA MET A 1 47.08 -6.70 -33.97
C MET A 1 47.24 -7.39 -32.63
N VAL A 2 48.34 -7.08 -31.91
CA VAL A 2 48.56 -7.59 -30.55
C VAL A 2 47.55 -6.87 -29.67
N SER A 3 46.60 -7.60 -29.12
CA SER A 3 45.84 -7.05 -28.00
C SER A 3 46.82 -6.95 -26.84
N ASP A 4 47.21 -5.73 -26.47
CA ASP A 4 48.00 -5.50 -25.27
C ASP A 4 47.24 -6.12 -24.09
N LYS A 5 47.82 -7.11 -23.40
CA LYS A 5 47.15 -7.80 -22.28
C LYS A 5 46.62 -6.83 -21.23
N ARG A 6 47.22 -5.64 -21.13
CA ARG A 6 46.80 -4.52 -20.30
C ARG A 6 45.48 -3.89 -20.74
N THR A 7 45.25 -3.70 -22.04
CA THR A 7 43.99 -3.15 -22.56
C THR A 7 42.86 -4.17 -22.48
N ALA A 8 43.18 -5.46 -22.66
CA ALA A 8 42.22 -6.55 -22.44
C ALA A 8 41.76 -6.67 -20.97
N CYS A 9 42.69 -6.59 -20.01
CA CYS A 9 42.34 -6.59 -18.58
C CYS A 9 41.56 -5.33 -18.17
N ALA A 10 41.94 -4.16 -18.68
CA ALA A 10 41.21 -2.92 -18.41
C ALA A 10 39.76 -2.99 -18.94
N GLY A 11 39.57 -3.55 -20.13
CA GLY A 11 38.23 -3.78 -20.71
C GLY A 11 37.41 -4.79 -19.90
N LEU A 12 38.03 -5.88 -19.43
CA LEU A 12 37.36 -6.88 -18.59
C LEU A 12 36.95 -6.32 -17.22
N LEU A 13 37.83 -5.50 -16.61
CA LEU A 13 37.53 -4.83 -15.34
C LEU A 13 36.42 -3.78 -15.50
N LEU A 14 36.41 -3.03 -16.60
CA LEU A 14 35.33 -2.09 -16.92
C LEU A 14 34.01 -2.83 -17.12
N LEU A 15 34.00 -3.95 -17.84
CA LEU A 15 32.80 -4.76 -18.05
C LEU A 15 32.26 -5.35 -16.74
N ALA A 16 33.16 -5.85 -15.88
CA ALA A 16 32.79 -6.38 -14.55
C ALA A 16 32.23 -5.29 -13.64
N ALA A 17 32.80 -4.08 -13.67
CA ALA A 17 32.29 -2.93 -12.92
C ALA A 17 30.91 -2.48 -13.43
N LEU A 18 30.69 -2.49 -14.75
CA LEU A 18 29.39 -2.14 -15.35
C LEU A 18 28.32 -3.18 -14.99
N PHE A 19 28.68 -4.47 -14.99
CA PHE A 19 27.80 -5.56 -14.60
C PHE A 19 27.42 -5.49 -13.12
N LEU A 20 28.39 -5.19 -12.24
CA LEU A 20 28.12 -4.94 -10.82
C LEU A 20 27.20 -3.75 -10.58
N LEU A 21 27.27 -2.70 -11.40
CA LEU A 21 26.36 -1.55 -11.33
C LEU A 21 24.92 -1.92 -11.70
N VAL A 22 24.73 -2.79 -12.69
CA VAL A 22 23.40 -3.26 -13.13
C VAL A 22 22.75 -4.18 -12.10
N SER A 23 23.53 -5.07 -11.48
CA SER A 23 23.01 -6.01 -10.47
C SER A 23 22.57 -5.36 -9.16
N ALA A 24 22.94 -4.10 -8.92
CA ALA A 24 22.57 -3.35 -7.72
C ALA A 24 21.28 -2.52 -7.90
N THR A 25 20.58 -2.68 -9.02
CA THR A 25 19.28 -2.05 -9.19
C THR A 25 18.23 -2.91 -8.50
N ASP A 26 17.58 -2.36 -7.47
CA ASP A 26 16.37 -2.96 -6.92
C ASP A 26 15.33 -3.00 -8.05
N ASP A 27 14.88 -4.21 -8.41
CA ASP A 27 13.76 -4.42 -9.31
C ASP A 27 12.51 -3.94 -8.57
N SER A 28 12.26 -2.62 -8.64
CA SER A 28 11.18 -1.97 -7.89
C SER A 28 9.86 -2.28 -8.57
N GLU A 29 9.36 -3.49 -8.33
CA GLU A 29 7.94 -3.79 -8.51
C GLU A 29 7.13 -2.84 -7.61
N ALA A 30 5.91 -2.50 -8.03
CA ALA A 30 5.05 -1.64 -7.24
C ALA A 30 4.67 -2.34 -5.93
N GLU A 31 5.07 -1.77 -4.80
CA GLU A 31 4.78 -2.32 -3.48
C GLU A 31 3.38 -1.91 -2.98
N THR A 32 2.86 -2.65 -2.01
CA THR A 32 1.58 -2.31 -1.35
C THR A 32 1.76 -2.14 0.15
N TYR A 33 1.49 -0.94 0.65
CA TYR A 33 1.48 -0.61 2.07
C TYR A 33 0.07 -0.54 2.64
N THR A 34 -0.10 -0.94 3.89
CA THR A 34 -1.34 -0.88 4.64
C THR A 34 -1.29 0.17 5.75
N VAL A 35 -2.42 0.85 5.96
CA VAL A 35 -2.56 1.88 7.01
C VAL A 35 -3.78 1.61 7.87
N ASP A 36 -3.58 1.45 9.18
CA ASP A 36 -4.65 1.39 10.19
C ASP A 36 -4.18 2.06 11.49
N ASN A 37 -4.92 3.08 11.95
CA ASN A 37 -4.58 3.81 13.16
C ASN A 37 -4.77 3.00 14.46
N LEU A 38 -5.42 1.84 14.40
CA LEU A 38 -5.51 0.89 15.50
C LEU A 38 -4.35 -0.11 15.54
N GLY A 39 -3.42 -0.05 14.57
CA GLY A 39 -2.29 -0.96 14.44
C GLY A 39 -2.61 -2.24 13.66
N GLY A 40 -1.64 -3.15 13.59
CA GLY A 40 -1.75 -4.40 12.79
C GLY A 40 -1.57 -4.22 11.28
N SER A 41 -1.24 -3.01 10.84
CA SER A 41 -0.86 -2.65 9.46
C SER A 41 0.60 -2.18 9.42
N ASP A 42 1.14 -1.95 8.23
CA ASP A 42 2.52 -1.47 8.04
C ASP A 42 2.75 -0.11 8.71
N TYR A 43 1.74 0.76 8.64
CA TYR A 43 1.77 2.08 9.24
C TYR A 43 0.48 2.40 10.00
N THR A 44 0.58 3.31 10.97
CA THR A 44 -0.56 3.78 11.76
C THR A 44 -1.14 5.11 11.29
N ASN A 45 -0.47 5.78 10.36
CA ASN A 45 -0.91 7.03 9.76
C ASN A 45 -0.49 7.11 8.28
N ILE A 46 -1.16 7.99 7.53
CA ILE A 46 -1.04 8.10 6.08
C ILE A 46 0.28 8.79 5.71
N THR A 47 0.73 9.79 6.48
CA THR A 47 2.01 10.49 6.22
C THR A 47 3.17 9.50 6.21
N GLN A 48 3.25 8.58 7.18
CA GLN A 48 4.30 7.56 7.20
C GLN A 48 4.27 6.67 5.95
N ALA A 49 3.09 6.24 5.51
CA ALA A 49 2.98 5.42 4.32
C ALA A 49 3.42 6.19 3.06
N VAL A 50 3.04 7.47 2.93
CA VAL A 50 3.43 8.33 1.81
C VAL A 50 4.94 8.62 1.80
N ASP A 51 5.52 8.89 2.97
CA ASP A 51 6.95 9.19 3.10
C ASP A 51 7.82 8.00 2.69
N ASN A 52 7.41 6.79 3.09
CA ASN A 52 8.15 5.56 2.80
C ASN A 52 7.85 4.95 1.43
N ALA A 53 6.72 5.30 0.81
CA ALA A 53 6.38 4.81 -0.51
C ALA A 53 7.29 5.38 -1.60
N SER A 54 7.61 4.52 -2.56
CA SER A 54 8.22 4.86 -3.84
C SER A 54 7.17 5.20 -4.88
N ALA A 55 7.59 5.91 -5.93
CA ALA A 55 6.68 6.26 -7.02
C ALA A 55 6.21 4.97 -7.74
N GLY A 56 4.90 4.76 -7.82
CA GLY A 56 4.28 3.56 -8.38
C GLY A 56 3.57 2.71 -7.34
N ASP A 57 3.87 2.90 -6.04
CA ASP A 57 3.33 2.07 -4.97
C ASP A 57 1.84 2.33 -4.70
N THR A 58 1.23 1.35 -4.06
CA THR A 58 -0.16 1.38 -3.61
C THR A 58 -0.24 1.50 -2.08
N ILE A 59 -1.06 2.42 -1.58
CA ILE A 59 -1.36 2.57 -0.15
C ILE A 59 -2.82 2.22 0.08
N ARG A 60 -3.09 1.15 0.85
CA ARG A 60 -4.42 0.72 1.26
C ARG A 60 -4.72 1.23 2.67
N VAL A 61 -5.67 2.13 2.78
CA VAL A 61 -6.00 2.83 4.02
C VAL A 61 -7.31 2.28 4.59
N ALA A 62 -7.31 1.82 5.84
CA ALA A 62 -8.52 1.38 6.53
C ALA A 62 -9.59 2.51 6.59
N ALA A 63 -10.87 2.14 6.65
CA ALA A 63 -11.97 3.11 6.74
C ALA A 63 -12.04 3.76 8.14
N ARG A 64 -11.19 4.75 8.38
CA ARG A 64 -11.04 5.48 9.65
C ARG A 64 -10.94 6.98 9.40
N THR A 65 -10.91 7.75 10.48
CA THR A 65 -10.57 9.18 10.44
C THR A 65 -9.10 9.38 10.75
N TYR A 66 -8.38 10.01 9.83
CA TYR A 66 -6.97 10.40 9.97
C TYR A 66 -6.88 11.92 10.00
N TYR A 67 -6.05 12.48 10.88
CA TYR A 67 -5.88 13.93 11.06
C TYR A 67 -4.52 14.43 10.53
N ASP A 68 -3.96 13.69 9.58
CA ASP A 68 -2.65 13.95 9.01
C ASP A 68 -2.68 15.16 8.07
N ALA A 69 -1.59 15.94 8.08
CA ALA A 69 -1.26 16.84 6.99
C ALA A 69 -0.38 16.05 6.01
N VAL A 70 -0.98 15.57 4.92
CA VAL A 70 -0.31 14.68 3.96
C VAL A 70 0.11 15.46 2.73
N ASP A 71 1.42 15.53 2.48
CA ASP A 71 2.00 16.07 1.25
C ASP A 71 2.34 14.92 0.30
N VAL A 72 1.72 14.86 -0.88
CA VAL A 72 1.97 13.83 -1.90
C VAL A 72 2.63 14.46 -3.12
N ASP A 73 3.95 14.28 -3.24
CA ASP A 73 4.80 14.84 -4.30
C ASP A 73 5.26 13.80 -5.34
N LYS A 74 4.82 12.55 -5.17
CA LYS A 74 5.18 11.39 -6.00
C LYS A 74 3.92 10.68 -6.50
N ARG A 75 4.06 9.87 -7.56
CA ARG A 75 2.92 9.11 -8.13
C ARG A 75 2.59 7.94 -7.21
N LEU A 76 1.43 7.95 -6.59
CA LEU A 76 0.93 6.86 -5.74
C LEU A 76 -0.49 6.47 -6.12
N ILE A 77 -0.88 5.23 -5.80
CA ILE A 77 -2.28 4.80 -5.80
C ILE A 77 -2.72 4.74 -4.33
N ILE A 78 -3.66 5.58 -3.91
CA ILE A 78 -4.20 5.56 -2.54
C ILE A 78 -5.63 5.06 -2.57
N VAL A 79 -5.90 3.96 -1.85
CA VAL A 79 -7.18 3.24 -1.86
C VAL A 79 -7.76 3.23 -0.46
N GLY A 80 -8.94 3.83 -0.27
CA GLY A 80 -9.67 3.78 1.00
C GLY A 80 -10.37 2.43 1.23
N GLY A 81 -10.62 2.08 2.50
CA GLY A 81 -11.10 0.77 2.93
C GLY A 81 -12.48 0.34 2.39
N ASN A 82 -13.21 1.25 1.74
CA ASN A 82 -14.50 0.99 1.10
C ASN A 82 -14.44 1.20 -0.43
N PHE A 83 -13.25 1.24 -1.03
CA PHE A 83 -13.12 1.34 -2.48
C PHE A 83 -13.80 0.14 -3.15
N ASN A 84 -14.63 0.40 -4.17
CA ASN A 84 -15.47 -0.58 -4.87
C ASN A 84 -16.53 -1.30 -4.00
N VAL A 85 -16.84 -0.79 -2.80
CA VAL A 85 -17.98 -1.30 -2.01
C VAL A 85 -19.26 -0.57 -2.40
N VAL A 86 -20.25 -1.30 -2.92
CA VAL A 86 -21.59 -0.79 -3.18
C VAL A 86 -22.42 -0.97 -1.91
N LEU A 87 -22.66 0.13 -1.17
CA LEU A 87 -23.48 0.13 0.05
C LEU A 87 -25.00 0.13 -0.23
N GLY A 88 -25.42 -0.21 -1.46
CA GLY A 88 -26.80 -0.08 -1.94
C GLY A 88 -27.82 -0.90 -1.14
N ASP A 89 -27.38 -2.01 -0.55
CA ASP A 89 -28.25 -2.89 0.25
C ASP A 89 -28.35 -2.43 1.73
N LEU A 90 -27.55 -1.43 2.15
CA LEU A 90 -27.57 -0.93 3.53
C LEU A 90 -28.68 0.09 3.81
N TYR A 91 -29.34 0.61 2.76
CA TYR A 91 -30.39 1.62 2.85
C TYR A 91 -31.62 1.20 2.03
N ASP A 92 -32.11 -0.02 2.25
CA ASP A 92 -33.47 -0.35 1.84
C ASP A 92 -34.46 0.04 2.96
N CYS A 93 -35.14 1.17 2.78
CA CYS A 93 -36.24 1.57 3.66
C CYS A 93 -37.55 0.81 3.39
N ASN A 94 -37.56 -0.16 2.48
CA ASN A 94 -38.79 -0.77 1.98
C ASN A 94 -38.83 -2.30 1.86
N ASN A 95 -37.81 -3.11 2.15
CA ASN A 95 -38.06 -4.56 2.32
C ASN A 95 -36.96 -5.40 3.01
N GLY A 96 -36.69 -5.13 4.28
CA GLY A 96 -36.50 -6.19 5.30
C GLY A 96 -35.53 -7.34 5.02
N ASP A 97 -34.30 -7.06 4.57
CA ASP A 97 -33.17 -7.94 4.91
C ASP A 97 -32.26 -7.20 5.90
N ILE A 98 -31.89 -7.89 6.96
CA ILE A 98 -31.34 -7.30 8.19
C ILE A 98 -29.95 -6.70 7.92
N VAL A 99 -29.81 -5.38 8.06
CA VAL A 99 -28.50 -4.78 8.38
C VAL A 99 -28.36 -4.87 9.89
N THR A 100 -27.44 -5.70 10.36
CA THR A 100 -27.11 -5.75 11.79
C THR A 100 -26.77 -4.32 12.26
N GLN A 101 -27.39 -3.86 13.34
CA GLN A 101 -26.96 -2.61 13.98
C GLN A 101 -25.59 -2.87 14.60
N TYR A 102 -24.52 -2.55 13.86
CA TYR A 102 -23.18 -2.51 14.44
C TYR A 102 -23.11 -1.29 15.37
N ARG A 103 -23.33 -1.52 16.66
CA ARG A 103 -22.98 -0.58 17.72
C ARG A 103 -21.46 -0.60 17.86
N PHE A 104 -20.79 0.43 17.35
CA PHE A 104 -19.32 0.55 17.37
C PHE A 104 -18.73 0.78 18.77
N ASP A 105 -19.55 0.77 19.81
CA ASP A 105 -19.21 0.98 21.22
C ASP A 105 -19.21 -0.29 22.08
N GLU A 106 -19.55 -1.47 21.53
CA GLU A 106 -19.55 -2.73 22.28
C GLU A 106 -18.74 -3.85 21.60
N GLU A 107 -17.82 -4.48 22.34
CA GLU A 107 -16.98 -5.60 21.87
C GLU A 107 -17.75 -6.93 21.66
N ALA A 108 -19.07 -6.95 21.88
CA ALA A 108 -19.91 -8.12 21.69
C ALA A 108 -20.98 -7.84 20.62
N GLY A 109 -21.07 -8.72 19.62
CA GLY A 109 -22.07 -8.63 18.56
C GLY A 109 -23.51 -8.67 19.08
N ASP A 110 -24.40 -7.95 18.40
CA ASP A 110 -25.82 -7.83 18.73
C ASP A 110 -26.53 -9.19 18.70
N THR A 111 -27.46 -9.41 19.63
CA THR A 111 -28.27 -10.63 19.68
C THR A 111 -29.59 -10.41 18.94
N VAL A 112 -29.77 -11.12 17.84
CA VAL A 112 -30.99 -11.03 17.02
C VAL A 112 -32.17 -11.65 17.79
N TYR A 113 -33.17 -10.86 18.14
CA TYR A 113 -34.47 -11.37 18.58
C TYR A 113 -35.31 -11.72 17.34
N ASN A 114 -35.54 -13.01 17.12
CA ASN A 114 -36.52 -13.46 16.13
C ASN A 114 -37.94 -13.19 16.64
N SER A 115 -38.80 -12.61 15.80
CA SER A 115 -40.21 -12.37 16.09
C SER A 115 -41.04 -13.64 15.92
#